data_AF-A0A4P1R8T2-F1
#
_entry.id   AF-A0A4P1R8T2-F1
#
_cell.length_a   1.000
_cell.length_b   1.000
_cell.length_c   1.000
_cell.angle_alpha   90.00
_cell.angle_beta   90.00
_cell.angle_gamma   90.00
#
_symmetry.space_group_name_H-M   'P 1'
#
loop_
_entity.id
_entity.type
_entity.pdbx_description
1 polymer ?
#
loop_
_entity_poly.entity_id
_entity_poly.type
_entity_poly.pdbx_seq_one_letter_code
_entity_poly.pdbx_strand_id
1 'polypeptide(L)'
;MAFHFSFGSQPVTSRNQGSSPVESISDEPFPIKTTESTVTCIYQANVARQWRNVSVLWCKNLTNHTLHLNVDSIGGEIHHTCKIDVKPWYFWNKKGCKSFEVDGHQVEVYWDLRSAKFSGGCPEPSK
;
A
#
# COMPACT_ATOMS: atom_id res chain seq x y z
N MET A 1 6.36 35.61 -2.93
CA MET A 1 7.17 34.49 -3.45
C MET A 1 6.26 33.29 -3.60
N ALA A 2 6.02 32.84 -4.82
CA ALA A 2 5.20 31.68 -5.10
C ALA A 2 6.12 30.52 -5.49
N PHE A 3 6.09 29.43 -4.74
CA PHE A 3 6.81 28.22 -5.09
C PHE A 3 5.83 27.26 -5.76
N HIS A 4 6.04 27.05 -7.06
CA HIS A 4 5.29 26.09 -7.84
C HIS A 4 5.98 24.73 -7.68
N PHE A 5 5.41 23.82 -6.90
CA PHE A 5 5.91 22.45 -6.80
C PHE A 5 5.16 21.58 -7.79
N SER A 6 5.84 21.20 -8.89
CA SER A 6 5.34 20.17 -9.79
C SER A 6 5.53 18.80 -9.12
N PHE A 7 4.44 18.20 -8.66
CA PHE A 7 4.44 16.90 -8.02
C PHE A 7 4.43 15.80 -9.07
N GLY A 8 5.60 15.22 -9.35
CA GLY A 8 5.72 14.02 -10.17
C GLY A 8 5.39 12.79 -9.34
N SER A 9 4.20 12.20 -9.52
CA SER A 9 3.92 10.85 -9.03
C SER A 9 4.51 9.86 -10.04
N GLN A 10 5.62 9.19 -9.69
CA GLN A 10 6.18 8.11 -10.52
C GLN A 10 5.78 6.77 -9.88
N PRO A 11 4.82 6.02 -10.45
CA PRO A 11 4.57 4.65 -10.03
C PRO A 11 5.69 3.76 -10.57
N VAL A 12 6.51 3.19 -9.68
CA VAL A 12 7.50 2.17 -10.06
C VAL A 12 6.79 0.83 -10.16
N THR A 13 6.62 0.31 -11.38
CA THR A 13 6.14 -1.05 -11.64
C THR A 13 7.34 -1.93 -11.97
N SER A 14 7.63 -2.95 -11.15
CA SER A 14 8.68 -3.92 -11.46
C SER A 14 8.09 -5.10 -12.27
N ARG A 15 8.69 -5.42 -13.43
CA ARG A 15 8.34 -6.55 -14.31
C ARG A 15 9.60 -7.36 -14.59
N ASN A 16 9.70 -8.58 -14.04
CA ASN A 16 10.83 -9.47 -14.30
C ASN A 16 10.76 -10.03 -15.73
N GLN A 17 11.88 -9.92 -16.48
CA GLN A 17 12.08 -10.45 -17.83
C GLN A 17 13.25 -11.45 -17.78
N GLY A 18 13.03 -12.69 -18.21
CA GLY A 18 14.04 -13.75 -18.24
C GLY A 18 13.75 -14.76 -19.35
N SER A 19 14.78 -15.01 -20.15
CA SER A 19 14.89 -15.75 -21.41
C SER A 19 14.80 -17.28 -21.31
N SER A 20 14.39 -17.94 -22.41
CA SER A 20 14.38 -19.41 -22.63
C SER A 20 15.74 -19.95 -23.11
N PRO A 21 16.09 -21.24 -22.88
CA PRO A 21 15.71 -22.33 -23.81
C PRO A 21 15.27 -23.68 -23.18
N VAL A 22 14.37 -24.39 -23.90
CA VAL A 22 14.09 -25.86 -24.11
C VAL A 22 14.92 -26.87 -23.25
N GLU A 23 14.45 -27.95 -22.59
CA GLU A 23 13.37 -28.95 -22.77
C GLU A 23 13.13 -29.79 -21.47
N SER A 24 11.96 -30.45 -21.38
CA SER A 24 11.62 -31.70 -20.65
C SER A 24 10.39 -31.59 -19.72
N ILE A 25 9.43 -32.47 -20.02
CA ILE A 25 8.12 -32.58 -19.40
C ILE A 25 8.28 -33.37 -18.09
N SER A 26 8.04 -32.68 -16.98
CA SER A 26 7.76 -33.29 -15.68
C SER A 26 6.52 -32.58 -15.14
N ASP A 27 5.44 -33.35 -14.92
CA ASP A 27 4.19 -32.90 -14.30
C ASP A 27 4.45 -32.52 -12.82
N GLU A 28 5.04 -31.34 -12.63
CA GLU A 28 5.12 -30.63 -11.35
C GLU A 28 4.00 -29.58 -11.38
N PRO A 29 3.18 -29.43 -10.32
CA PRO A 29 2.13 -28.43 -10.31
C PRO A 29 2.79 -27.06 -10.50
N PHE A 30 2.57 -26.48 -11.69
CA PHE A 30 3.06 -25.15 -12.06
C PHE A 30 2.91 -24.23 -10.84
N PRO A 31 3.96 -23.49 -10.42
CA PRO A 31 3.80 -22.52 -9.36
C PRO A 31 2.70 -21.58 -9.82
N ILE A 32 1.55 -21.69 -9.15
CA ILE A 32 0.39 -20.86 -9.42
C ILE A 32 0.94 -19.45 -9.33
N LYS A 33 1.06 -18.76 -10.47
CA LYS A 33 1.59 -17.40 -10.51
C LYS A 33 0.62 -16.55 -9.71
N THR A 34 0.86 -16.42 -8.42
CA THR A 34 0.12 -15.53 -7.53
C THR A 34 0.40 -14.14 -8.09
N THR A 35 -0.59 -13.59 -8.81
CA THR A 35 -0.45 -12.26 -9.42
C THR A 35 -0.67 -11.25 -8.31
N GLU A 36 0.31 -11.14 -7.43
CA GLU A 36 0.36 -10.11 -6.40
C GLU A 36 0.83 -8.81 -7.06
N SER A 37 0.11 -7.73 -6.77
CA SER A 37 0.42 -6.40 -7.28
C SER A 37 0.40 -5.42 -6.13
N THR A 38 1.33 -4.48 -6.14
CA THR A 38 1.46 -3.47 -5.10
C THR A 38 1.68 -2.09 -5.70
N VAL A 39 1.19 -1.06 -5.01
CA VAL A 39 1.51 0.34 -5.30
C VAL A 39 1.82 1.02 -3.98
N THR A 40 2.95 1.71 -3.92
CA THR A 40 3.32 2.54 -2.77
C THR A 40 3.25 4.00 -3.17
N CYS A 41 2.54 4.79 -2.37
CA CYS A 41 2.55 6.24 -2.42
C CYS A 41 3.22 6.78 -1.15
N ILE A 42 4.13 7.73 -1.30
CA ILE A 42 4.81 8.38 -0.18
C ILE A 42 4.35 9.83 -0.12
N TYR A 43 3.88 10.25 1.04
CA TYR A 43 3.40 11.59 1.31
C TYR A 43 4.24 12.23 2.40
N GLN A 44 4.45 13.53 2.33
CA GLN A 44 4.92 14.29 3.49
C GLN A 44 3.73 14.93 4.19
N ALA A 45 3.62 14.70 5.49
CA ALA A 45 2.55 15.25 6.31
C ALA A 45 3.08 15.66 7.69
N ASN A 46 2.40 16.63 8.31
CA ASN A 46 2.67 16.98 9.70
C ASN A 46 1.95 15.97 10.62
N VAL A 47 2.71 15.08 11.26
CA VAL A 47 2.22 14.04 12.16
C VAL A 47 3.05 14.08 13.44
N ALA A 48 2.40 13.99 14.60
CA ALA A 48 3.09 14.09 15.90
C ALA A 48 4.00 15.33 16.00
N ARG A 49 3.48 16.50 15.56
CA ARG A 49 4.17 17.80 15.57
C ARG A 49 5.43 17.91 14.69
N GLN A 50 5.66 16.95 13.79
CA GLN A 50 6.84 16.91 12.92
C GLN A 50 6.45 16.60 11.48
N TRP A 51 7.24 17.09 10.52
CA TRP A 51 7.12 16.68 9.12
C TRP A 51 7.74 15.30 8.92
N ARG A 52 6.92 14.35 8.48
CA ARG A 52 7.31 12.94 8.35
C ARG A 52 6.83 12.39 7.03
N ASN A 53 7.50 11.35 6.54
CA ASN A 53 6.93 10.58 5.45
C ASN A 53 5.84 9.65 6.00
N VAL A 54 4.73 9.63 5.29
CA VAL A 54 3.64 8.68 5.46
C VAL A 54 3.59 7.85 4.19
N SER A 55 3.92 6.57 4.32
CA SER A 55 3.85 5.62 3.20
C SER A 55 2.51 4.90 3.21
N VAL A 56 1.82 4.96 2.10
CA VAL A 56 0.54 4.30 1.80
C VAL A 56 0.85 3.18 0.81
N LEU A 57 0.79 1.94 1.26
CA LEU A 57 1.03 0.77 0.42
C LEU A 57 -0.29 0.03 0.19
N TRP A 58 -0.71 0.00 -1.06
CA TRP A 58 -1.81 -0.82 -1.53
C TRP A 58 -1.28 -2.16 -2.01
N CYS A 59 -1.88 -3.25 -1.53
CA CYS A 59 -1.58 -4.59 -1.96
C CYS A 59 -2.83 -5.25 -2.51
N LYS A 60 -2.69 -5.96 -3.63
CA LYS A 60 -3.70 -6.88 -4.15
C LYS A 60 -3.10 -8.26 -4.27
N ASN A 61 -3.79 -9.24 -3.69
CA ASN A 61 -3.58 -10.65 -3.97
C ASN A 61 -4.80 -11.21 -4.71
N LEU A 62 -4.83 -12.53 -4.94
CA LEU A 62 -5.89 -13.17 -5.73
C LEU A 62 -7.30 -12.92 -5.16
N THR A 63 -7.42 -12.75 -3.85
CA THR A 63 -8.70 -12.78 -3.14
C THR A 63 -9.07 -11.47 -2.44
N ASN A 64 -8.10 -10.58 -2.20
CA ASN A 64 -8.27 -9.42 -1.33
C ASN A 64 -7.39 -8.24 -1.75
N HIS A 65 -7.83 -7.07 -1.26
CA HIS A 65 -7.06 -5.85 -1.22
C HIS A 65 -6.68 -5.53 0.21
N THR A 66 -5.51 -4.93 0.40
CA THR A 66 -5.02 -4.50 1.70
C THR A 66 -4.41 -3.11 1.57
N LEU A 67 -4.64 -2.27 2.58
CA LEU A 67 -3.98 -0.99 2.74
C LEU A 67 -3.04 -1.06 3.94
N HIS A 68 -1.77 -0.73 3.73
CA HIS A 68 -0.77 -0.54 4.77
C HIS A 68 -0.42 0.94 4.86
N LEU A 69 -0.40 1.47 6.08
CA LEU A 69 0.03 2.83 6.39
C LEU A 69 1.25 2.75 7.28
N ASN A 70 2.34 3.40 6.88
CA ASN A 70 3.55 3.52 7.68
C ASN A 70 3.84 4.99 7.94
N VAL A 71 4.19 5.32 9.19
CA VAL A 71 4.65 6.66 9.58
C VAL A 71 6.09 6.53 10.07
N ASP A 72 6.98 7.32 9.49
CA ASP A 72 8.40 7.34 9.86
C ASP A 72 8.61 8.01 11.22
N SER A 73 9.45 7.42 12.07
CA SER A 73 10.00 8.06 13.27
C SER A 73 11.03 9.13 12.90
N ILE A 74 11.31 10.08 13.80
CA ILE A 74 12.32 11.12 13.62
C ILE A 74 13.71 10.52 13.36
N GLY A 75 13.98 9.32 13.88
CA GLY A 75 15.25 8.62 13.72
C GLY A 75 15.35 7.71 12.50
N GLY A 76 14.31 7.60 11.65
CA GLY A 76 14.33 6.79 10.43
C GLY A 76 14.28 5.27 10.60
N GLU A 77 14.66 4.74 11.76
CA GLU A 77 14.78 3.29 11.99
C GLU A 77 13.46 2.61 12.42
N ILE A 78 12.48 3.39 12.91
CA ILE A 78 11.22 2.86 13.43
C ILE A 78 10.08 3.35 12.54
N HIS A 79 9.28 2.40 12.03
CA HIS A 79 8.05 2.68 11.30
C HIS A 79 6.83 2.21 12.10
N HIS A 80 5.87 3.11 12.26
CA HIS A 80 4.61 2.77 12.90
C HIS A 80 3.60 2.32 11.85
N THR A 81 3.15 1.06 11.93
CA THR A 81 2.31 0.45 10.89
C THR A 81 0.85 0.30 11.30
N CYS A 82 -0.05 0.64 10.38
CA CYS A 82 -1.48 0.32 10.42
C CYS A 82 -1.87 -0.47 9.17
N LYS A 83 -2.33 -1.72 9.36
CA LYS A 83 -2.83 -2.58 8.29
C LYS A 83 -4.37 -2.59 8.31
N ILE A 84 -4.97 -2.41 7.14
CA ILE A 84 -6.43 -2.38 6.93
C ILE A 84 -6.74 -3.39 5.82
N ASP A 85 -7.40 -4.49 6.18
CA ASP A 85 -7.84 -5.51 5.21
C ASP A 85 -9.15 -5.07 4.54
N VAL A 86 -9.14 -4.95 3.21
CA VAL A 86 -10.29 -4.57 2.38
C VAL A 86 -10.88 -5.83 1.75
N LYS A 87 -11.74 -6.50 2.52
CA LYS A 87 -12.39 -7.74 2.06
C LYS A 87 -13.60 -7.42 1.17
N PRO A 88 -13.79 -8.12 0.04
CA PRO A 88 -14.93 -7.93 -0.85
C PRO A 88 -16.29 -8.16 -0.18
N TRP A 89 -16.37 -9.15 0.72
CA TRP A 89 -17.62 -9.64 1.31
C TRP A 89 -17.91 -9.09 2.71
N TYR A 90 -16.89 -8.58 3.43
CA TYR A 90 -17.06 -7.98 4.75
C TYR A 90 -16.95 -6.46 4.67
N PHE A 91 -18.10 -5.77 4.62
CA PHE A 91 -18.20 -4.30 4.67
C PHE A 91 -17.61 -3.65 5.95
N TRP A 92 -17.27 -4.44 6.96
CA TRP A 92 -17.15 -4.01 8.36
C TRP A 92 -15.80 -3.34 8.63
N ASN A 93 -14.81 -3.53 7.76
CA ASN A 93 -13.48 -2.91 7.87
C ASN A 93 -13.25 -1.80 6.86
N LYS A 94 -14.24 -1.49 5.99
CA LYS A 94 -14.09 -0.43 4.99
C LYS A 94 -14.12 0.95 5.61
N LYS A 95 -14.68 1.15 6.81
CA LYS A 95 -14.60 2.40 7.56
C LYS A 95 -14.15 2.12 8.98
N GLY A 96 -13.28 2.95 9.52
CA GLY A 96 -12.82 2.78 10.90
C GLY A 96 -11.79 3.80 11.33
N CYS A 97 -11.28 3.58 12.53
CA CYS A 97 -10.17 4.32 13.10
C CYS A 97 -9.23 3.38 13.87
N LYS A 98 -7.96 3.76 13.95
CA LYS A 98 -6.95 3.08 14.77
C LYS A 98 -6.04 4.12 15.39
N SER A 99 -5.90 4.06 16.70
CA SER A 99 -4.97 4.91 17.44
C SER A 99 -3.68 4.13 17.72
N PHE A 100 -2.53 4.81 17.60
CA PHE A 100 -1.21 4.28 17.97
C PHE A 100 -0.30 5.42 18.39
N GLU A 101 0.80 5.09 19.06
CA GLU A 101 1.79 6.08 19.48
C GLU A 101 2.88 6.24 18.42
N VAL A 102 3.27 7.49 18.13
CA VAL A 102 4.41 7.88 17.29
C VAL A 102 5.27 8.84 18.09
N ASP A 103 6.49 8.43 18.43
CA ASP A 103 7.45 9.23 19.21
C ASP A 103 6.80 9.91 20.44
N GLY A 104 6.08 9.14 21.27
CA GLY A 104 5.41 9.62 22.48
C GLY A 104 4.14 10.45 22.24
N HIS A 105 3.67 10.58 21.01
CA HIS A 105 2.43 11.27 20.67
C HIS A 105 1.36 10.29 20.20
N GLN A 106 0.16 10.42 20.76
CA GLN A 106 -1.00 9.66 20.27
C GLN A 106 -1.41 10.17 18.89
N VAL A 107 -1.43 9.28 17.91
CA VAL A 107 -1.86 9.53 16.54
C VAL A 107 -3.06 8.64 16.23
N GLU A 108 -4.04 9.21 15.53
CA GLU A 108 -5.22 8.49 15.10
C GLU A 108 -5.30 8.48 13.58
N VAL A 109 -5.49 7.30 13.02
CA VAL A 109 -5.70 7.09 11.60
C VAL A 109 -7.15 6.75 11.37
N TYR A 110 -7.79 7.52 10.51
CA TYR A 110 -9.18 7.34 10.09
C TYR A 110 -9.21 6.90 8.63
N TRP A 111 -10.08 5.96 8.30
CA TRP A 111 -10.29 5.53 6.91
C TRP A 111 -11.77 5.37 6.58
N ASP A 112 -12.12 5.71 5.34
CA ASP A 112 -13.42 5.40 4.73
C ASP A 112 -13.20 4.98 3.27
N LEU A 113 -13.21 3.67 3.06
CA LEU A 113 -13.02 2.96 1.80
C LEU A 113 -14.34 2.39 1.28
N ARG A 114 -15.49 2.83 1.81
CA ARG A 114 -16.80 2.31 1.40
C ARG A 114 -17.12 2.62 -0.07
N SER A 115 -16.64 3.77 -0.57
CA SER A 115 -16.78 4.20 -1.96
C SER A 115 -15.63 3.74 -2.87
N ALA A 116 -14.59 3.09 -2.33
CA ALA A 116 -13.43 2.66 -3.11
C ALA A 116 -13.83 1.58 -4.12
N LYS A 117 -13.46 1.79 -5.39
CA LYS A 117 -13.66 0.84 -6.48
C LYS A 117 -12.30 0.32 -6.90
N PHE A 118 -12.15 -1.01 -6.94
CA PHE A 118 -10.91 -1.64 -7.38
C PHE A 118 -11.13 -2.24 -8.77
N SER A 119 -10.35 -1.78 -9.75
CA SER A 119 -10.41 -2.29 -11.11
C SER A 119 -9.66 -3.63 -11.25
N GLY A 120 -9.94 -4.33 -12.36
CA GLY A 120 -9.34 -5.62 -12.67
C GLY A 120 -7.81 -5.54 -12.79
N GLY A 121 -7.12 -5.87 -11.71
CA GLY A 121 -5.66 -6.06 -11.66
C GLY A 121 -4.91 -4.99 -10.87
N CYS A 122 -5.53 -3.86 -10.55
CA CYS A 122 -4.89 -2.77 -9.82
C CYS A 122 -5.04 -2.91 -8.29
N PRO A 123 -3.98 -2.64 -7.51
CA PRO A 123 -4.04 -2.69 -6.05
C PRO A 123 -4.64 -1.45 -5.40
N GLU A 124 -4.50 -0.29 -6.02
CA GLU A 124 -5.08 0.96 -5.55
C GLU A 124 -6.50 1.17 -6.10
N PRO A 125 -7.35 1.96 -5.41
CA PRO A 125 -8.66 2.34 -5.92
C PRO A 125 -8.57 3.18 -7.19
N SER A 126 -9.52 3.02 -8.11
CA SER A 126 -9.67 3.92 -9.25
C SER A 126 -10.05 5.33 -8.78
N LYS A 127 -9.48 6.36 -9.42
CA LYS A 127 -9.89 7.76 -9.25
C LYS A 127 -11.34 8.00 -9.69
#